data_AF-A0A1M3QA13-F1
#
_entry.id   AF-A0A1M3QA13-F1
#
_cell.length_a   1.000
_cell.length_b   1.000
_cell.length_c   1.000
_cell.angle_alpha   90.00
_cell.angle_beta   90.00
_cell.angle_gamma   90.00
#
_symmetry.space_group_name_H-M   'P 1'
#
loop_
_entity.id
_entity.type
_entity.pdbx_description
1 polymer ?
#
loop_
_entity_poly.entity_id
_entity_poly.type
_entity_poly.pdbx_seq_one_letter_code
_entity_poly.pdbx_strand_id
1 'polypeptide(L)'
;MRTTLRRALLAALLAAGGVGLAHAQTSGTMPGMPGMTQAPAASGDTAATTAYRAAMATMMRGMDITYSGNADRDFVVGMIPHHQGAIDMAKVELQYGHDPALQKLAREIVAAQEKEIAFMRGWLAKHP
;
A
#
# COMPACT_ATOMS: atom_id res chain seq x y z
N MET A 1 13.75 -27.82 42.95
CA MET A 1 13.61 -26.96 44.14
C MET A 1 12.75 -25.76 43.76
N ARG A 2 11.55 -25.64 44.35
CA ARG A 2 10.80 -24.40 44.71
C ARG A 2 10.57 -23.34 43.60
N THR A 3 9.40 -23.31 42.94
CA THR A 3 8.13 -22.59 43.30
C THR A 3 8.08 -21.13 42.81
N THR A 4 7.11 -20.74 41.97
CA THR A 4 5.85 -20.07 42.37
C THR A 4 5.08 -19.45 41.20
N LEU A 5 3.75 -19.52 41.33
CA LEU A 5 2.67 -19.00 40.49
C LEU A 5 2.69 -17.47 40.32
N ARG A 6 2.13 -16.98 39.21
CA ARG A 6 1.34 -15.74 39.22
C ARG A 6 -0.04 -15.98 38.61
N ARG A 7 -1.03 -15.99 39.50
CA ARG A 7 -2.47 -15.95 39.20
C ARG A 7 -2.80 -14.55 38.69
N ALA A 8 -3.42 -14.43 37.52
CA ALA A 8 -4.16 -13.23 37.16
C ALA A 8 -5.63 -13.46 37.53
N LEU A 9 -6.15 -12.68 38.48
CA LEU A 9 -7.57 -12.68 38.83
C LEU A 9 -8.36 -11.91 37.77
N LEU A 10 -9.40 -12.56 37.23
CA LEU A 10 -10.58 -11.88 36.70
C LEU A 10 -11.39 -11.31 37.87
N ALA A 11 -11.78 -10.04 37.77
CA ALA A 11 -12.95 -9.51 38.47
C ALA A 11 -13.70 -8.61 37.49
N ALA A 12 -14.95 -8.97 37.25
CA ALA A 12 -15.84 -8.37 36.28
C ALA A 12 -16.87 -7.46 36.96
N LEU A 13 -17.34 -6.47 36.19
CA LEU A 13 -18.65 -5.81 36.20
C LEU A 13 -19.05 -4.92 37.40
N LEU A 14 -19.29 -3.65 37.07
CA LEU A 14 -20.58 -3.01 37.36
C LEU A 14 -20.96 -2.04 36.24
N ALA A 15 -22.12 -2.29 35.67
CA ALA A 15 -22.80 -1.49 34.66
C ALA A 15 -23.74 -0.47 35.34
N ALA A 16 -23.87 0.72 34.76
CA ALA A 16 -25.04 1.58 34.95
C ALA A 16 -25.24 2.53 33.76
N GLY A 17 -26.27 2.24 32.97
CA GLY A 17 -27.31 3.20 32.56
C GLY A 17 -26.92 4.38 31.66
N GLY A 18 -27.37 4.32 30.41
CA GLY A 18 -27.51 5.48 29.54
C GLY A 18 -28.30 5.14 28.28
N VAL A 19 -29.63 5.14 28.38
CA VAL A 19 -30.52 5.08 27.21
C VAL A 19 -30.39 6.39 26.44
N GLY A 20 -29.99 6.32 25.18
CA GLY A 20 -29.88 7.47 24.29
C GLY A 20 -30.12 7.09 22.83
N LEU A 21 -31.38 7.23 22.41
CA LEU A 21 -31.86 7.48 21.05
C LEU A 21 -31.32 6.64 19.88
N ALA A 22 -32.19 5.81 19.34
CA ALA A 22 -32.13 5.35 17.96
C ALA A 22 -32.08 6.54 16.99
N HIS A 23 -31.10 6.55 16.09
CA HIS A 23 -31.17 7.23 14.80
C HIS A 23 -30.78 6.22 13.72
N ALA A 24 -31.80 5.71 13.02
CA ALA A 24 -31.61 5.11 11.72
C ALA A 24 -31.31 6.25 10.72
N GLN A 25 -30.12 6.25 10.14
CA GLN A 25 -29.76 7.08 8.99
C GLN A 25 -29.19 6.14 7.91
N THR A 26 -30.11 5.68 7.08
CA THR A 26 -30.01 5.57 5.61
C THR A 26 -28.64 5.28 4.99
N SER A 27 -28.60 4.15 4.27
CA SER A 27 -27.78 3.83 3.11
C SER A 27 -27.15 5.03 2.42
N GLY A 28 -25.85 5.22 2.68
CA GLY A 28 -24.98 6.07 1.86
C GLY A 28 -24.38 5.23 0.74
N THR A 29 -24.98 5.29 -0.43
CA THR A 29 -24.32 4.96 -1.70
C THR A 29 -22.97 5.67 -1.73
N MET A 30 -21.87 4.94 -1.70
CA MET A 30 -20.54 5.51 -1.95
C MET A 30 -20.51 5.96 -3.43
N PRO A 31 -20.50 7.26 -3.73
CA PRO A 31 -20.40 7.72 -5.11
C PRO A 31 -19.01 7.34 -5.62
N GLY A 32 -18.97 6.73 -6.81
CA GLY A 32 -17.73 6.28 -7.43
C GLY A 32 -16.66 7.37 -7.40
N MET A 33 -15.44 6.99 -6.97
CA MET A 33 -14.26 7.85 -6.97
C MET A 33 -14.04 8.38 -8.40
N PRO A 34 -14.37 9.65 -8.69
CA PRO A 34 -14.06 10.23 -9.99
C PRO A 34 -12.54 10.27 -10.09
N GLY A 35 -12.00 9.80 -11.21
CA GLY A 35 -10.56 9.60 -11.43
C GLY A 35 -9.71 10.70 -10.79
N MET A 36 -8.67 10.29 -10.07
CA MET A 36 -7.66 11.19 -9.52
C MET A 36 -7.01 11.97 -10.65
N THR A 37 -7.62 13.08 -11.02
CA THR A 37 -7.03 14.07 -11.89
C THR A 37 -5.77 14.53 -11.19
N GLN A 38 -4.65 14.27 -11.86
CA GLN A 38 -3.31 14.62 -11.39
C GLN A 38 -3.31 16.13 -11.15
N ALA A 39 -3.29 16.54 -9.88
CA ALA A 39 -3.21 17.96 -9.54
C ALA A 39 -1.99 18.54 -10.27
N PRO A 40 -2.13 19.68 -10.99
CA PRO A 40 -1.00 20.30 -11.67
C PRO A 40 0.12 20.54 -10.66
N ALA A 41 1.37 20.36 -11.09
CA ALA A 41 2.54 20.62 -10.25
C ALA A 41 2.42 22.03 -9.66
N ALA A 42 2.22 22.10 -8.35
CA ALA A 42 2.14 23.38 -7.67
C ALA A 42 3.53 24.04 -7.75
N SER A 43 3.56 25.32 -8.11
CA SER A 43 4.78 26.13 -8.07
C SER A 43 5.34 26.10 -6.64
N GLY A 44 6.44 25.34 -6.45
CA GLY A 44 7.03 25.07 -5.13
C GLY A 44 7.49 23.62 -4.89
N ASP A 45 7.18 22.68 -5.78
CA ASP A 45 7.63 21.28 -5.63
C ASP A 45 9.16 21.15 -5.71
N THR A 46 9.75 20.39 -4.77
CA THR A 46 11.17 20.00 -4.84
C THR A 46 11.39 18.97 -5.95
N ALA A 47 12.63 18.80 -6.41
CA ALA A 47 12.99 17.74 -7.37
C ALA A 47 12.56 16.34 -6.88
N ALA A 48 12.70 16.07 -5.58
CA ALA A 48 12.24 14.82 -4.96
C ALA A 48 10.72 14.67 -5.05
N THR A 49 9.96 15.72 -4.73
CA THR A 49 8.50 15.74 -4.83
C THR A 49 8.03 15.46 -6.25
N THR A 50 8.64 16.12 -7.25
CA THR A 50 8.33 15.88 -8.66
C THR A 50 8.63 14.42 -9.05
N ALA A 51 9.76 13.86 -8.61
CA ALA A 51 10.13 12.48 -8.91
C ALA A 51 9.19 11.45 -8.27
N TYR A 52 8.79 11.64 -7.01
CA TYR A 52 7.78 10.79 -6.37
C TYR A 52 6.43 10.84 -7.09
N ARG A 53 5.97 12.04 -7.48
CA ARG A 53 4.73 12.19 -8.26
C ARG A 53 4.84 11.46 -9.60
N ALA A 54 5.97 11.57 -10.29
CA ALA A 54 6.18 10.90 -11.58
C ALA A 54 6.19 9.37 -11.44
N ALA A 55 6.83 8.82 -10.41
CA ALA A 55 6.82 7.39 -10.10
C ALA A 55 5.39 6.90 -9.80
N MET A 56 4.67 7.59 -8.92
CA MET A 56 3.28 7.28 -8.58
C MET A 56 2.35 7.35 -9.82
N ALA A 57 2.50 8.38 -10.64
CA ALA A 57 1.74 8.54 -11.88
C ALA A 57 1.96 7.38 -12.86
N THR A 58 3.21 6.93 -12.99
CA THR A 58 3.58 5.80 -13.84
C THR A 58 3.00 4.49 -13.31
N MET A 59 3.10 4.27 -11.99
CA MET A 59 2.47 3.12 -11.32
C MET A 59 0.97 3.08 -11.55
N MET A 60 0.25 4.19 -11.33
CA MET A 60 -1.20 4.26 -11.53
C MET A 60 -1.60 3.94 -12.97
N ARG A 61 -0.90 4.50 -13.96
CA ARG A 61 -1.16 4.18 -15.38
C ARG A 61 -0.88 2.71 -15.70
N GLY A 62 0.15 2.12 -15.10
CA GLY A 62 0.48 0.71 -15.30
C GLY A 62 -0.54 -0.24 -14.66
N MET A 63 -1.12 0.15 -13.53
CA MET A 63 -2.15 -0.63 -12.82
C MET A 63 -3.56 -0.48 -13.40
N ASP A 64 -3.77 0.42 -14.36
CA ASP A 64 -5.02 0.54 -15.11
C ASP A 64 -5.16 -0.63 -16.10
N ILE A 65 -5.35 -1.83 -15.55
CA ILE A 65 -5.38 -3.09 -16.29
C ILE A 65 -6.82 -3.44 -16.66
N THR A 66 -6.99 -4.13 -17.79
CA THR A 66 -8.26 -4.80 -18.08
C THR A 66 -8.31 -6.12 -17.33
N TYR A 67 -9.19 -6.23 -16.34
CA TYR A 67 -9.42 -7.47 -15.59
C TYR A 67 -9.97 -8.56 -16.51
N SER A 68 -9.34 -9.73 -16.50
CA SER A 68 -9.78 -10.88 -17.28
C SER A 68 -10.78 -11.76 -16.53
N GLY A 69 -10.97 -11.51 -15.23
CA GLY A 69 -11.78 -12.36 -14.34
C GLY A 69 -11.04 -13.60 -13.84
N ASN A 70 -9.75 -13.74 -14.15
CA ASN A 70 -8.88 -14.75 -13.58
C ASN A 70 -8.04 -14.11 -12.49
N ALA A 71 -8.32 -14.47 -11.23
CA ALA A 71 -7.70 -13.85 -10.07
C ALA A 71 -6.16 -13.93 -10.09
N ASP A 72 -5.58 -15.05 -10.49
CA ASP A 72 -4.12 -15.24 -10.51
C ASP A 72 -3.48 -14.35 -11.58
N ARG A 73 -4.07 -14.30 -12.77
CA ARG A 73 -3.59 -13.44 -13.86
C ARG A 73 -3.75 -11.98 -13.48
N ASP A 74 -4.92 -11.58 -13.01
CA ASP A 74 -5.24 -10.20 -12.66
C ASP A 74 -4.33 -9.69 -11.53
N PHE A 75 -4.04 -10.56 -10.54
CA PHE A 75 -3.06 -10.27 -9.49
C PHE A 75 -1.68 -10.01 -10.10
N VAL A 76 -1.14 -10.93 -10.89
CA VAL A 76 0.23 -10.81 -11.42
C VAL A 76 0.37 -9.62 -12.37
N VAL A 77 -0.60 -9.41 -13.27
CA VAL A 77 -0.57 -8.30 -14.24
C VAL A 77 -0.66 -6.94 -13.53
N GLY A 78 -1.50 -6.81 -12.50
CA GLY A 78 -1.62 -5.57 -11.72
C GLY A 78 -0.44 -5.35 -10.76
N MET A 79 0.17 -6.43 -10.25
CA MET A 79 1.17 -6.32 -9.20
C MET A 79 2.58 -6.03 -9.75
N ILE A 80 2.87 -6.38 -11.00
CA ILE A 80 4.11 -5.96 -11.69
C ILE A 80 4.27 -4.42 -11.71
N PRO A 81 3.32 -3.62 -12.24
CA PRO A 81 3.45 -2.17 -12.25
C PRO A 81 3.39 -1.55 -10.85
N HIS A 82 2.61 -2.13 -9.92
CA HIS A 82 2.65 -1.73 -8.50
C HIS A 82 4.07 -1.83 -7.94
N HIS A 83 4.73 -2.97 -8.15
CA HIS A 83 6.07 -3.21 -7.64
C HIS A 83 7.11 -2.33 -8.32
N GLN A 84 6.96 -2.09 -9.62
CA GLN A 84 7.81 -1.15 -10.34
C GLN A 84 7.70 0.27 -9.76
N GLY A 85 6.49 0.72 -9.42
CA GLY A 85 6.27 2.00 -8.75
C GLY A 85 7.00 2.11 -7.42
N ALA A 86 6.94 1.05 -6.59
CA ALA A 86 7.67 1.02 -5.32
C ALA A 86 9.19 1.05 -5.50
N ILE A 87 9.74 0.35 -6.50
CA ILE A 87 11.15 0.42 -6.88
C ILE A 87 11.53 1.84 -7.30
N ASP A 88 10.71 2.49 -8.11
CA ASP A 88 11.00 3.83 -8.61
C ASP A 88 10.97 4.85 -7.48
N MET A 89 10.01 4.76 -6.56
CA MET A 89 9.98 5.59 -5.34
C MET A 89 11.17 5.32 -4.40
N ALA A 90 11.56 4.06 -4.23
CA ALA A 90 12.75 3.73 -3.45
C ALA A 90 14.02 4.33 -4.08
N LYS A 91 14.12 4.37 -5.41
CA LYS A 91 15.21 5.06 -6.11
C LYS A 91 15.21 6.58 -5.88
N VAL A 92 14.02 7.20 -5.76
CA VAL A 92 13.92 8.62 -5.37
C VAL A 92 14.49 8.82 -3.95
N GLU A 93 14.16 7.95 -2.99
CA GLU A 93 14.74 8.02 -1.64
C GLU A 93 16.27 7.86 -1.66
N LEU A 94 16.79 6.94 -2.47
CA LEU A 94 18.25 6.75 -2.59
C LEU A 94 18.95 7.95 -3.25
N GLN A 95 18.25 8.69 -4.10
CA GLN A 95 18.81 9.83 -4.82
C GLN A 95 18.74 11.13 -4.00
N TYR A 96 17.64 11.37 -3.30
CA TYR A 96 17.37 12.66 -2.64
C TYR A 96 17.26 12.59 -1.12
N GLY A 97 17.07 11.39 -0.56
CA GLY A 97 16.96 11.17 0.89
C GLY A 97 18.32 11.20 1.59
N HIS A 98 18.29 11.47 2.90
CA HIS A 98 19.50 11.62 3.72
C HIS A 98 19.49 10.78 5.00
N ASP A 99 18.37 10.14 5.35
CA ASP A 99 18.28 9.28 6.53
C ASP A 99 18.88 7.88 6.21
N PRO A 100 19.91 7.43 6.93
CA PRO A 100 20.56 6.15 6.63
C PRO A 100 19.65 4.93 6.78
N ALA A 101 18.68 4.96 7.70
CA ALA A 101 17.75 3.87 7.90
C ALA A 101 16.73 3.80 6.75
N LEU A 102 16.24 4.94 6.27
CA LEU A 102 15.35 5.00 5.10
C LEU A 102 16.06 4.59 3.81
N GLN A 103 17.31 5.03 3.60
CA GLN A 103 18.09 4.56 2.46
C GLN A 103 18.39 3.05 2.53
N LYS A 104 18.58 2.48 3.73
CA LYS A 104 18.70 1.02 3.90
C LYS A 104 17.42 0.31 3.50
N LEU A 105 16.26 0.78 3.99
CA LEU A 105 14.96 0.25 3.61
C LEU A 105 14.73 0.34 2.10
N ALA A 106 15.08 1.46 1.47
CA ALA A 106 14.93 1.65 0.03
C ALA A 106 15.75 0.63 -0.79
N ARG A 107 17.00 0.34 -0.39
CA ARG A 107 17.80 -0.73 -1.03
C ARG A 107 17.16 -2.11 -0.88
N GLU A 108 16.58 -2.40 0.29
CA GLU A 108 15.90 -3.67 0.55
C GLU A 108 14.64 -3.81 -0.29
N ILE A 109 13.85 -2.73 -0.43
CA ILE A 109 12.67 -2.69 -1.31
C ILE A 109 13.08 -2.98 -2.75
N VAL A 110 14.11 -2.31 -3.28
CA VAL A 110 14.58 -2.56 -4.66
C VAL A 110 14.94 -4.04 -4.85
N ALA A 111 15.78 -4.59 -3.97
CA ALA A 111 16.26 -5.97 -4.11
C ALA A 111 15.16 -7.02 -3.96
N ALA A 112 14.16 -6.79 -3.10
CA ALA A 112 13.03 -7.70 -2.93
C ALA A 112 12.09 -7.63 -4.13
N GLN A 113 11.67 -6.43 -4.51
CA GLN A 113 10.63 -6.25 -5.51
C GLN A 113 11.12 -6.56 -6.94
N GLU A 114 12.41 -6.40 -7.23
CA GLU A 114 12.99 -6.89 -8.50
C GLU A 114 12.87 -8.41 -8.63
N LYS A 115 13.06 -9.16 -7.54
CA LYS A 115 12.90 -10.63 -7.52
C LYS A 115 11.44 -11.03 -7.70
N GLU A 116 10.52 -10.31 -7.05
CA GLU A 116 9.08 -10.56 -7.16
C GLU A 116 8.57 -10.26 -8.59
N ILE A 117 9.04 -9.18 -9.21
CA ILE A 117 8.75 -8.89 -10.64
C ILE A 117 9.28 -10.00 -11.53
N ALA A 118 10.52 -10.47 -11.31
CA ALA A 118 11.09 -11.56 -12.09
C ALA A 118 10.27 -12.86 -11.95
N PHE A 119 9.84 -13.18 -10.74
CA PHE A 119 8.94 -14.31 -10.47
C PHE A 119 7.62 -14.16 -11.23
N MET A 120 6.96 -13.01 -11.10
CA MET A 120 5.67 -12.70 -11.74
C MET A 120 5.74 -12.77 -13.26
N ARG A 121 6.79 -12.21 -13.88
CA ARG A 121 7.03 -12.32 -15.33
C ARG A 121 7.28 -13.76 -15.75
N GLY A 122 8.04 -14.52 -14.96
CA GLY A 122 8.28 -15.94 -15.19
C GLY A 122 6.99 -16.78 -15.08
N TRP A 123 6.08 -16.39 -14.20
CA TRP A 123 4.76 -17.02 -14.07
C TRP A 123 3.91 -16.75 -15.31
N LEU A 124 3.80 -15.50 -15.77
CA LEU A 124 3.04 -15.16 -16.99
C LEU A 124 3.57 -15.88 -18.24
N ALA A 125 4.90 -16.01 -18.38
CA ALA A 125 5.50 -16.72 -19.50
C ALA A 125 5.11 -18.21 -19.57
N LYS A 126 4.73 -18.81 -18.43
CA LYS A 126 4.28 -20.21 -18.33
C LYS A 126 2.75 -20.34 -18.40
N HIS A 127 2.02 -19.23 -18.31
CA HIS A 127 0.55 -19.19 -18.25
C HIS A 127 0.02 -18.05 -19.18
N PRO A 128 0.12 -18.21 -20.51
CA PRO A 128 -0.16 -17.16 -21.49
C PRO A 128 -1.63 -16.67 -21.50
#